data_AF-A0A925W8S9-F1
#
_entry.id   AF-A0A925W8S9-F1
#
_cell.length_a   1.000
_cell.length_b   1.000
_cell.length_c   1.000
_cell.angle_alpha   90.00
_cell.angle_beta   90.00
_cell.angle_gamma   90.00
#
_symmetry.space_group_name_H-M   'P 1'
#
loop_
_entity.id
_entity.type
_entity.pdbx_description
1 polymer ?
#
loop_
_entity_poly.entity_id
_entity_poly.type
_entity_poly.pdbx_seq_one_letter_code
_entity_poly.pdbx_strand_id
1 'polypeptide(L)'
;MIGAAIILVVLATLLIGARGVAAMRSTSDFLVASRRLSPALNAAAVSGEYLSAASFLGVAGLVVKDGIGALWYPVGFTAGYIAMLALVAAPMRRTGALTVPDFAEARLGSAGLRKLSAVVVLVIATLYLVPQFKAAGQVLAVVAGTPYWVGVVVAGAAVSVTLALGGMRAATYVQAFQFALKLLLFVVPAIWLVATVGAETRAAALSPVEFTTFTRSTPVDFRLGTELTITEPTVVGIDGAPPEVVGVGGYVVESGSRWVFAAGADVPDVVGAVPPGGEGWSRPLLDPGAAGYPVLTTLSVLVATV
;
A
#
# COMPACT_ATOMS: atom_id res chain seq x y z
N MET A 1 -18.93 -16.77 6.10
CA MET A 1 -18.90 -16.51 4.64
C MET A 1 -17.53 -16.02 4.16
N ILE A 2 -16.87 -15.07 4.83
CA ILE A 2 -15.60 -14.49 4.32
C ILE A 2 -14.42 -15.48 4.34
N GLY A 3 -14.30 -16.31 5.38
CA GLY A 3 -13.27 -17.36 5.43
C GLY A 3 -13.32 -18.34 4.24
N ALA A 4 -14.53 -18.69 3.77
CA ALA A 4 -14.72 -19.54 2.60
C ALA A 4 -14.25 -18.85 1.31
N ALA A 5 -14.49 -17.55 1.17
CA ALA A 5 -14.01 -16.76 0.04
C ALA A 5 -12.47 -16.70 0.00
N ILE A 6 -11.83 -16.53 1.16
CA ILE A 6 -10.35 -16.54 1.28
C ILE A 6 -9.80 -17.90 0.84
N ILE A 7 -10.35 -18.99 1.36
CA ILE A 7 -9.94 -20.35 0.99
C ILE A 7 -10.12 -20.56 -0.53
N LEU A 8 -11.23 -20.13 -1.10
CA LEU A 8 -11.50 -20.23 -2.53
C LEU A 8 -10.45 -19.47 -3.36
N VAL A 9 -10.09 -18.24 -2.98
CA VAL A 9 -9.08 -17.44 -3.67
C VAL A 9 -7.69 -18.06 -3.56
N VAL A 10 -7.32 -18.59 -2.38
CA VAL A 10 -6.05 -19.29 -2.18
C VAL A 10 -6.00 -20.56 -3.03
N LEU A 11 -7.04 -21.38 -3.02
CA LEU A 11 -7.11 -22.60 -3.83
C LEU A 11 -7.08 -22.30 -5.32
N ALA A 12 -7.83 -21.29 -5.79
CA ALA A 12 -7.80 -20.86 -7.18
C ALA A 12 -6.39 -20.39 -7.59
N THR A 13 -5.73 -19.63 -6.72
CA THR A 13 -4.34 -19.18 -6.92
C THR A 13 -3.39 -20.36 -7.06
N LEU A 14 -3.44 -21.33 -6.14
CA LEU A 14 -2.61 -22.53 -6.18
C LEU A 14 -2.88 -23.38 -7.44
N LEU A 15 -4.14 -23.56 -7.82
CA LEU A 15 -4.53 -24.33 -9.01
C LEU A 15 -4.05 -23.67 -10.31
N ILE A 16 -4.12 -22.34 -10.40
CA ILE A 16 -3.61 -21.58 -11.54
C ILE A 16 -2.08 -21.65 -11.59
N GLY A 17 -1.42 -21.53 -10.44
CA GLY A 17 0.03 -21.71 -10.31
C GLY A 17 0.50 -23.09 -10.77
N ALA A 18 -0.24 -24.15 -10.41
CA ALA A 18 0.07 -25.53 -10.80
C ALA A 18 0.14 -25.73 -12.34
N ARG A 19 -0.62 -24.95 -13.12
CA ARG A 19 -0.53 -24.99 -14.60
C ARG A 19 0.82 -24.50 -15.14
N GLY A 20 1.52 -23.64 -14.41
CA GLY A 20 2.86 -23.19 -14.78
C GLY A 20 3.93 -24.27 -14.59
N VAL A 21 3.76 -25.13 -13.57
CA VAL A 21 4.69 -26.20 -13.16
C VAL A 21 4.88 -27.24 -14.27
N ALA A 22 3.77 -27.67 -14.89
CA ALA A 22 3.77 -28.77 -15.87
C ALA A 22 4.62 -28.49 -17.13
N ALA A 23 5.03 -27.24 -17.35
CA ALA A 23 5.66 -26.80 -18.59
C ALA A 23 7.14 -26.39 -18.41
N MET A 24 7.77 -26.73 -17.28
CA MET A 24 9.13 -26.32 -16.95
C MET A 24 10.16 -27.43 -17.19
N ARG A 25 11.20 -27.14 -17.99
CA ARG A 25 12.26 -28.12 -18.33
C ARG A 25 13.69 -27.57 -18.29
N SER A 26 13.86 -26.26 -18.12
CA SER A 26 15.16 -25.59 -18.17
C SER A 26 15.23 -24.38 -17.24
N THR A 27 16.45 -23.88 -16.96
CA THR A 27 16.67 -22.63 -16.21
C THR A 27 16.00 -21.42 -16.86
N SER A 28 15.97 -21.37 -18.20
CA SER A 28 15.28 -20.31 -18.95
C SER A 28 13.75 -20.39 -18.78
N ASP A 29 13.19 -21.60 -18.70
CA ASP A 29 11.77 -21.79 -18.35
C ASP A 29 11.49 -21.33 -16.91
N PHE A 30 12.40 -21.63 -15.99
CA PHE A 30 12.27 -21.24 -14.59
C PHE A 30 12.34 -19.71 -14.41
N LEU A 31 13.37 -19.05 -14.96
CA LEU A 31 13.63 -17.64 -14.71
C LEU A 31 12.84 -16.68 -15.60
N VAL A 32 12.59 -17.03 -16.86
CA VAL A 32 11.98 -16.11 -17.85
C VAL A 32 10.87 -16.75 -18.68
N ALA A 33 10.38 -17.93 -18.30
CA ALA A 33 9.35 -18.68 -19.02
C ALA A 33 9.68 -18.89 -20.52
N SER A 34 10.98 -19.02 -20.84
CA SER A 34 11.51 -19.06 -22.22
C SER A 34 11.08 -17.88 -23.11
N ARG A 35 10.69 -16.74 -22.51
CA ARG A 35 10.16 -15.55 -23.21
C ARG A 35 8.93 -15.85 -24.10
N ARG A 36 8.17 -16.91 -23.79
CA ARG A 36 7.00 -17.37 -24.54
C ARG A 36 5.65 -16.87 -24.00
N LEU A 37 5.67 -16.02 -22.98
CA LEU A 37 4.44 -15.45 -22.41
C LEU A 37 3.88 -14.43 -23.40
N SER A 38 2.55 -14.42 -23.58
CA SER A 38 1.91 -13.44 -24.44
C SER A 38 2.06 -12.03 -23.85
N PRO A 39 2.18 -10.98 -24.68
CA PRO A 39 2.31 -9.61 -24.20
C PRO A 39 1.19 -9.20 -23.24
N ALA A 40 -0.06 -9.56 -23.56
CA ALA A 40 -1.23 -9.24 -22.73
C ALA A 40 -1.16 -9.91 -21.36
N LEU A 41 -0.77 -11.18 -21.30
CA LEU A 41 -0.64 -11.91 -20.03
C LEU A 41 0.50 -11.34 -19.18
N ASN A 42 1.63 -11.01 -19.80
CA ASN A 42 2.74 -10.41 -19.09
C ASN A 42 2.38 -9.00 -18.57
N ALA A 43 1.68 -8.20 -19.37
CA ALA A 43 1.16 -6.91 -18.95
C ALA A 43 0.20 -7.05 -17.75
N ALA A 44 -0.75 -7.98 -17.81
CA ALA A 44 -1.68 -8.25 -16.71
C ALA A 44 -0.94 -8.69 -15.43
N ALA A 45 0.06 -9.57 -15.54
CA ALA A 45 0.86 -10.00 -14.40
C ALA A 45 1.64 -8.84 -13.77
N VAL A 46 2.27 -8.02 -14.60
CA VAL A 46 3.01 -6.84 -14.19
C VAL A 46 2.09 -5.81 -13.50
N SER A 47 0.92 -5.54 -14.07
CA SER A 47 -0.09 -4.68 -13.44
C SER A 47 -0.63 -5.28 -12.14
N GLY A 48 -0.76 -6.60 -12.05
CA GLY A 48 -1.17 -7.30 -10.84
C GLY A 48 -0.19 -7.14 -9.67
N GLU A 49 1.11 -7.16 -9.98
CA GLU A 49 2.19 -6.87 -9.02
C GLU A 49 2.16 -5.40 -8.59
N TYR A 50 1.91 -4.48 -9.53
CA TYR A 50 1.78 -3.05 -9.23
C TYR A 50 0.60 -2.74 -8.27
N LEU A 51 -0.50 -3.49 -8.38
CA LEU A 51 -1.63 -3.45 -7.43
C LEU A 51 -1.34 -4.25 -6.14
N SER A 52 -0.26 -3.88 -5.45
CA SER A 52 0.20 -4.53 -4.23
C SER A 52 -0.49 -3.99 -2.96
N ALA A 53 -0.19 -4.63 -1.82
CA ALA A 53 -0.64 -4.17 -0.52
C ALA A 53 -0.15 -2.73 -0.20
N ALA A 54 1.05 -2.36 -0.64
CA ALA A 54 1.56 -1.00 -0.46
C ALA A 54 0.71 0.01 -1.27
N SER A 55 0.36 -0.33 -2.51
CA SER A 55 -0.45 0.53 -3.37
C SER A 55 -1.87 0.73 -2.83
N PHE A 56 -2.47 -0.32 -2.25
CA PHE A 56 -3.83 -0.22 -1.73
C PHE A 56 -3.87 0.28 -0.27
N LEU A 57 -3.33 -0.50 0.67
CA LEU A 57 -3.39 -0.16 2.10
C LEU A 57 -2.48 1.02 2.44
N GLY A 58 -1.34 1.17 1.75
CA GLY A 58 -0.45 2.30 1.97
C GLY A 58 -1.09 3.61 1.53
N VAL A 59 -1.66 3.67 0.32
CA VAL A 59 -2.33 4.88 -0.16
C VAL A 59 -3.60 5.16 0.64
N ALA A 60 -4.41 4.14 0.96
CA ALA A 60 -5.56 4.32 1.84
C ALA A 60 -5.15 4.87 3.21
N GLY A 61 -4.07 4.36 3.79
CA GLY A 61 -3.51 4.86 5.05
C GLY A 61 -2.99 6.30 4.95
N LEU A 62 -2.34 6.66 3.84
CA LEU A 62 -1.93 8.03 3.57
C LEU A 62 -3.13 8.96 3.38
N VAL A 63 -4.23 8.52 2.76
CA VAL A 63 -5.44 9.34 2.64
C VAL A 63 -6.06 9.60 4.01
N VAL A 64 -6.13 8.59 4.88
CA VAL A 64 -6.62 8.77 6.26
C VAL A 64 -5.71 9.73 7.03
N LYS A 65 -4.38 9.65 6.84
CA LYS A 65 -3.39 10.45 7.57
C LYS A 65 -3.26 11.89 7.06
N ASP A 66 -3.17 12.06 5.75
CA ASP A 66 -2.72 13.29 5.08
C ASP A 66 -3.81 13.90 4.17
N GLY A 67 -4.93 13.20 3.98
CA GLY A 67 -6.03 13.65 3.16
C GLY A 67 -5.98 13.22 1.71
N ILE A 68 -6.95 13.72 0.96
CA ILE A 68 -7.25 13.32 -0.43
C ILE A 68 -6.10 13.67 -1.37
N GLY A 69 -5.27 14.65 -1.02
CA GLY A 69 -4.02 14.94 -1.72
C GLY A 69 -3.12 13.72 -1.90
N ALA A 70 -3.18 12.74 -1.00
CA ALA A 70 -2.43 11.49 -1.12
C ALA A 70 -2.80 10.64 -2.35
N LEU A 71 -3.97 10.87 -2.99
CA LEU A 71 -4.34 10.19 -4.24
C LEU A 71 -3.43 10.56 -5.42
N TRP A 72 -2.63 11.63 -5.30
CA TRP A 72 -1.61 11.97 -6.30
C TRP A 72 -0.38 11.07 -6.25
N TYR A 73 -0.09 10.40 -5.13
CA TYR A 73 1.03 9.46 -5.04
C TYR A 73 0.93 8.31 -6.06
N PRO A 74 -0.21 7.58 -6.19
CA PRO A 74 -0.41 6.60 -7.26
C PRO A 74 -0.15 7.11 -8.67
N VAL A 75 -0.51 8.36 -8.96
CA VAL A 75 -0.31 8.97 -10.29
C VAL A 75 1.18 9.10 -10.56
N GLY A 76 1.93 9.69 -9.61
CA GLY A 76 3.39 9.81 -9.72
C GLY A 76 4.10 8.46 -9.81
N PHE A 77 3.69 7.48 -8.99
CA PHE A 77 4.22 6.12 -9.06
C PHE A 77 4.00 5.48 -10.43
N THR A 78 2.82 5.71 -11.03
CA THR A 78 2.47 5.15 -12.34
C THR A 78 3.30 5.80 -13.44
N ALA A 79 3.48 7.11 -13.35
CA ALA A 79 4.29 7.87 -14.30
C ALA A 79 5.76 7.41 -14.26
N GLY A 80 6.36 7.30 -13.06
CA GLY A 80 7.70 6.73 -12.89
C GLY A 80 7.80 5.27 -13.36
N TYR A 81 6.73 4.49 -13.17
CA TYR A 81 6.66 3.11 -13.64
C TYR A 81 6.69 3.03 -15.18
N ILE A 82 5.94 3.91 -15.87
CA ILE A 82 5.96 4.01 -17.34
C ILE A 82 7.35 4.44 -17.84
N ALA A 83 7.97 5.44 -17.19
CA ALA A 83 9.32 5.89 -17.53
C ALA A 83 10.34 4.75 -17.39
N MET A 84 10.30 4.01 -16.28
CA MET A 84 11.15 2.83 -16.08
C MET A 84 10.91 1.77 -17.16
N LEU A 85 9.66 1.47 -17.52
CA LEU A 85 9.36 0.50 -18.58
C LEU A 85 9.90 0.96 -19.94
N ALA A 86 9.74 2.24 -20.29
CA ALA A 86 10.20 2.79 -21.56
C ALA A 86 11.73 2.84 -21.65
N LEU A 87 12.40 3.30 -20.60
CA LEU A 87 13.83 3.61 -20.61
C LEU A 87 14.72 2.42 -20.21
N VAL A 88 14.25 1.54 -19.32
CA VAL A 88 15.10 0.47 -18.75
C VAL A 88 14.75 -0.90 -19.33
N ALA A 89 13.47 -1.24 -19.48
CA ALA A 89 13.08 -2.59 -19.88
C ALA A 89 13.52 -2.94 -21.31
N ALA A 90 13.48 -1.97 -22.24
CA ALA A 90 13.88 -2.20 -23.63
C ALA A 90 15.39 -2.47 -23.77
N PRO A 91 16.32 -1.67 -23.21
CA PRO A 91 17.74 -2.00 -23.18
C PRO A 91 18.02 -3.37 -22.53
N MET A 92 17.42 -3.65 -21.37
CA MET A 92 17.58 -4.94 -20.70
C MET A 92 17.19 -6.11 -21.59
N ARG A 93 16.03 -6.04 -22.25
CA ARG A 93 15.54 -7.12 -23.13
C ARG A 93 16.50 -7.40 -24.30
N ARG A 94 17.13 -6.35 -24.86
CA ARG A 94 18.08 -6.44 -25.99
C ARG A 94 19.40 -7.11 -25.61
N THR A 95 19.87 -6.94 -24.37
CA THR A 95 21.15 -7.57 -23.92
C THR A 95 21.08 -9.07 -23.72
N GLY A 96 19.88 -9.66 -23.63
CA GLY A 96 19.72 -11.08 -23.33
C GLY A 96 19.97 -11.47 -21.87
N ALA A 97 20.37 -10.53 -21.01
CA ALA A 97 20.55 -10.74 -19.58
C ALA A 97 19.29 -11.33 -18.92
N LEU A 98 19.49 -12.24 -17.96
CA LEU A 98 18.42 -12.90 -17.22
C LEU A 98 18.05 -12.14 -15.94
N THR A 99 19.00 -11.40 -15.37
CA THR A 99 18.80 -10.62 -14.13
C THR A 99 19.31 -9.18 -14.27
N VAL A 100 18.87 -8.28 -13.38
CA VAL A 100 19.36 -6.89 -13.31
C VAL A 100 20.89 -6.85 -13.08
N PRO A 101 21.47 -7.65 -12.16
CA PRO A 101 22.93 -7.73 -12.02
C PRO A 101 23.65 -8.16 -13.30
N ASP A 102 23.14 -9.15 -14.03
CA ASP A 102 23.75 -9.60 -15.29
C ASP A 102 23.72 -8.49 -16.34
N PHE A 103 22.63 -7.71 -16.38
CA PHE A 103 22.53 -6.54 -17.24
C PHE A 103 23.57 -5.47 -16.87
N ALA A 104 23.77 -5.22 -15.56
CA ALA A 104 24.78 -4.28 -15.09
C ALA A 104 26.20 -4.73 -15.49
N GLU A 105 26.51 -6.02 -15.37
CA GLU A 105 27.79 -6.57 -15.83
C GLU A 105 27.94 -6.45 -17.35
N ALA A 106 26.92 -6.86 -18.12
CA ALA A 106 26.96 -6.81 -19.58
C ALA A 106 27.14 -5.38 -20.11
N ARG A 107 26.59 -4.39 -19.39
CA ARG A 107 26.67 -2.98 -19.78
C ARG A 107 27.98 -2.30 -19.35
N LEU A 108 28.53 -2.67 -18.19
CA LEU A 108 29.65 -1.97 -17.55
C LEU A 108 30.95 -2.77 -17.50
N GLY A 109 30.93 -4.04 -17.91
CA GLY A 109 32.10 -4.92 -17.98
C GLY A 109 32.73 -5.28 -16.63
N SER A 110 31.98 -5.20 -15.52
CA SER A 110 32.53 -5.36 -14.16
C SER A 110 31.76 -6.38 -13.31
N ALA A 111 32.44 -7.48 -12.98
CA ALA A 111 31.94 -8.48 -12.03
C ALA A 111 31.77 -7.91 -10.60
N GLY A 112 32.54 -6.89 -10.23
CA GLY A 112 32.37 -6.17 -8.96
C GLY A 112 31.03 -5.43 -8.90
N LEU A 113 30.68 -4.73 -9.99
CA LEU A 113 29.38 -4.06 -10.10
C LEU A 113 28.21 -5.04 -10.20
N ARG A 114 28.41 -6.23 -10.79
CA ARG A 114 27.41 -7.32 -10.70
C ARG A 114 27.10 -7.70 -9.26
N LYS A 115 28.14 -7.95 -8.45
CA LYS A 115 27.97 -8.33 -7.04
C LYS A 115 27.29 -7.21 -6.25
N LEU A 116 27.72 -5.97 -6.44
CA LEU A 116 27.10 -4.82 -5.78
C LEU A 116 25.62 -4.70 -6.17
N SER A 117 25.31 -4.78 -7.46
CA SER A 117 23.93 -4.76 -7.96
C SER A 117 23.10 -5.89 -7.35
N ALA A 118 23.64 -7.11 -7.27
CA ALA A 118 22.95 -8.24 -6.65
C ALA A 118 22.63 -7.99 -5.16
N VAL A 119 23.59 -7.45 -4.39
CA VAL A 119 23.37 -7.08 -2.99
C VAL A 119 22.28 -6.01 -2.87
N VAL A 120 22.34 -4.97 -3.69
CA VAL A 120 21.33 -3.90 -3.70
C VAL A 120 19.93 -4.46 -4.01
N VAL A 121 19.81 -5.32 -5.04
CA VAL A 121 18.53 -5.97 -5.36
C VAL A 121 18.02 -6.80 -4.19
N LEU A 122 18.87 -7.59 -3.53
CA LEU A 122 18.47 -8.42 -2.38
C LEU A 122 18.02 -7.59 -1.17
N VAL A 123 18.72 -6.48 -0.88
CA VAL A 123 18.35 -5.56 0.20
C VAL A 123 16.99 -4.93 -0.08
N ILE A 124 16.80 -4.38 -1.28
CA ILE A 124 15.53 -3.76 -1.68
C ILE A 124 14.40 -4.79 -1.64
N ALA A 125 14.60 -5.99 -2.18
CA ALA A 125 13.60 -7.06 -2.17
C ALA A 125 13.22 -7.46 -0.73
N THR A 126 14.20 -7.57 0.17
CA THR A 126 13.97 -7.93 1.58
C THR A 126 13.15 -6.84 2.29
N LEU A 127 13.53 -5.58 2.11
CA LEU A 127 12.78 -4.45 2.67
C LEU A 127 11.34 -4.40 2.12
N TYR A 128 11.14 -4.78 0.86
CA TYR A 128 9.83 -4.80 0.22
C TYR A 128 8.92 -5.94 0.73
N LEU A 129 9.50 -7.08 1.15
CA LEU A 129 8.74 -8.20 1.71
C LEU A 129 8.12 -7.89 3.08
N VAL A 130 8.78 -7.08 3.90
CA VAL A 130 8.31 -6.73 5.26
C VAL A 130 6.88 -6.15 5.25
N PRO A 131 6.57 -5.06 4.52
CA PRO A 131 5.22 -4.52 4.49
C PRO A 131 4.20 -5.46 3.84
N GLN A 132 4.60 -6.30 2.88
CA GLN A 132 3.69 -7.26 2.24
C GLN A 132 3.21 -8.32 3.23
N PHE A 133 4.12 -8.93 3.99
CA PHE A 133 3.75 -9.90 5.00
C PHE A 133 3.00 -9.26 6.16
N LYS A 134 3.37 -8.04 6.55
CA LYS A 134 2.63 -7.27 7.54
C LYS A 134 1.17 -7.05 7.11
N ALA A 135 0.97 -6.61 5.87
CA ALA A 135 -0.37 -6.43 5.31
C ALA A 135 -1.16 -7.75 5.30
N ALA A 136 -0.56 -8.85 4.85
CA ALA A 136 -1.21 -10.17 4.83
C ALA A 136 -1.66 -10.62 6.23
N GLY A 137 -0.77 -10.47 7.23
CA GLY A 137 -1.08 -10.81 8.62
C GLY A 137 -2.19 -9.93 9.21
N GLN A 138 -2.14 -8.62 8.96
CA GLN A 138 -3.17 -7.68 9.45
C GLN A 138 -4.53 -7.93 8.81
N VAL A 139 -4.59 -8.10 7.49
CA VAL A 139 -5.85 -8.35 6.76
C VAL A 139 -6.49 -9.65 7.24
N LEU A 140 -5.72 -10.73 7.35
CA LEU A 140 -6.31 -12.00 7.79
C LEU A 140 -6.79 -11.94 9.25
N ALA A 141 -6.04 -11.25 10.12
CA ALA A 141 -6.45 -11.06 11.51
C ALA A 141 -7.77 -10.30 11.63
N VAL A 142 -7.94 -9.22 10.85
CA VAL A 142 -9.18 -8.43 10.86
C VAL A 142 -10.36 -9.20 10.27
N VAL A 143 -10.13 -9.92 9.17
CA VAL A 143 -11.22 -10.52 8.38
C VAL A 143 -11.65 -11.89 8.93
N ALA A 144 -10.71 -12.68 9.46
CA ALA A 144 -10.95 -14.04 9.92
C ALA A 144 -10.80 -14.20 11.45
N GLY A 145 -10.40 -13.15 12.17
CA GLY A 145 -10.19 -13.21 13.62
C GLY A 145 -8.99 -14.08 14.03
N THR A 146 -8.11 -14.43 13.08
CA THR A 146 -6.95 -15.30 13.36
C THR A 146 -5.79 -14.51 13.96
N PRO A 147 -4.88 -15.17 14.70
CA PRO A 147 -3.62 -14.54 15.09
C PRO A 147 -2.84 -14.02 13.86
N TYR A 148 -2.20 -12.86 13.99
CA TYR A 148 -1.43 -12.19 12.92
C TYR A 148 -0.45 -13.13 12.18
N TRP A 149 0.26 -13.99 12.93
CA TRP A 149 1.26 -14.89 12.35
C TRP A 149 0.66 -15.90 11.37
N VAL A 150 -0.62 -16.27 11.52
CA VAL A 150 -1.29 -17.20 10.61
C VAL A 150 -1.35 -16.61 9.21
N GLY A 151 -1.70 -15.33 9.08
CA GLY A 151 -1.75 -14.65 7.78
C GLY A 151 -0.38 -14.54 7.12
N VAL A 152 0.67 -14.26 7.91
CA VAL A 152 2.05 -14.24 7.44
C VAL A 152 2.48 -15.61 6.89
N VAL A 153 2.23 -16.68 7.65
CA VAL A 153 2.63 -18.04 7.27
C VAL A 153 1.85 -18.54 6.06
N VAL A 154 0.53 -18.33 6.02
CA VAL A 154 -0.30 -18.75 4.88
C VAL A 154 0.10 -18.04 3.60
N ALA A 155 0.30 -16.71 3.64
CA ALA A 155 0.74 -15.95 2.48
C ALA A 155 2.15 -16.38 2.03
N GLY A 156 3.08 -16.51 2.98
CA GLY A 156 4.45 -16.97 2.70
C GLY A 156 4.46 -18.36 2.07
N ALA A 157 3.78 -19.33 2.67
CA ALA A 157 3.71 -20.69 2.14
C ALA A 157 3.07 -20.74 0.74
N ALA A 158 1.96 -20.02 0.52
CA ALA A 158 1.30 -20.01 -0.78
C ALA A 158 2.21 -19.45 -1.88
N VAL A 159 2.89 -18.32 -1.62
CA VAL A 159 3.84 -17.72 -2.57
C VAL A 159 5.05 -18.63 -2.78
N SER A 160 5.66 -19.14 -1.71
CA SER A 160 6.84 -20.00 -1.79
C SER A 160 6.57 -21.29 -2.55
N VAL A 161 5.47 -21.99 -2.27
CA VAL A 161 5.09 -23.23 -2.98
C VAL A 161 4.85 -22.94 -4.45
N THR A 162 4.11 -21.89 -4.77
CA THR A 162 3.78 -21.58 -6.17
C THR A 162 5.01 -21.18 -6.97
N LEU A 163 5.92 -20.40 -6.36
CA LEU A 163 7.15 -19.96 -7.02
C LEU A 163 8.18 -21.08 -7.13
N ALA A 164 8.39 -21.88 -6.08
CA ALA A 164 9.35 -22.98 -6.07
C ALA A 164 8.99 -24.06 -7.10
N LEU A 165 7.70 -24.35 -7.27
CA LEU A 165 7.25 -25.37 -8.20
C LEU A 165 7.16 -24.87 -9.64
N GLY A 166 6.77 -23.60 -9.85
CA GLY A 166 6.33 -23.13 -11.17
C GLY A 166 7.10 -21.95 -11.77
N GLY A 167 8.05 -21.39 -11.04
CA GLY A 167 8.94 -20.30 -11.48
C GLY A 167 8.18 -19.12 -12.10
N MET A 168 8.82 -18.47 -13.08
CA MET A 168 8.28 -17.26 -13.73
C MET A 168 6.92 -17.51 -14.38
N ARG A 169 6.70 -18.68 -15.02
CA ARG A 169 5.43 -18.96 -15.72
C ARG A 169 4.27 -19.06 -14.73
N ALA A 170 4.44 -19.77 -13.62
CA ALA A 170 3.40 -19.83 -12.59
C ALA A 170 3.16 -18.47 -11.94
N ALA A 171 4.23 -17.73 -11.63
CA ALA A 171 4.13 -16.38 -11.11
C ALA A 171 3.31 -15.47 -12.05
N THR A 172 3.59 -15.50 -13.36
CA THR A 172 2.82 -14.72 -14.34
C THR A 172 1.34 -15.12 -14.36
N TYR A 173 1.02 -16.42 -14.40
CA TYR A 173 -0.38 -16.87 -14.41
C TYR A 173 -1.13 -16.46 -13.14
N VAL A 174 -0.51 -16.63 -11.97
CA VAL A 174 -1.08 -16.20 -10.70
C VAL A 174 -1.31 -14.70 -10.68
N GLN A 175 -0.31 -13.89 -11.07
CA GLN A 175 -0.44 -12.44 -11.03
C GLN A 175 -1.47 -11.92 -12.02
N ALA A 176 -1.56 -12.50 -13.23
CA ALA A 176 -2.58 -12.13 -14.20
C ALA A 176 -4.01 -12.45 -13.70
N PHE A 177 -4.19 -13.60 -13.04
CA PHE A 177 -5.46 -13.94 -12.40
C PHE A 177 -5.80 -12.98 -11.26
N GLN A 178 -4.84 -12.73 -10.37
CA GLN A 178 -5.04 -11.81 -9.24
C GLN A 178 -5.32 -10.39 -9.73
N PHE A 179 -4.68 -9.94 -10.81
CA PHE A 179 -4.99 -8.67 -11.46
C PHE A 179 -6.46 -8.60 -11.88
N ALA A 180 -6.94 -9.58 -12.65
CA ALA A 180 -8.34 -9.60 -13.10
C ALA A 180 -9.32 -9.65 -11.94
N LEU A 181 -9.03 -10.45 -10.91
CA LEU A 181 -9.84 -10.56 -9.71
C LEU A 181 -9.88 -9.23 -8.93
N LYS A 182 -8.73 -8.62 -8.64
CA LYS A 182 -8.62 -7.32 -7.97
C LYS A 182 -9.37 -6.24 -8.77
N LEU A 183 -9.16 -6.20 -10.08
CA LEU A 183 -9.82 -5.22 -10.95
C LEU A 183 -11.35 -5.34 -10.85
N LEU A 184 -11.90 -6.55 -10.92
CA LEU A 184 -13.33 -6.78 -10.76
C LEU A 184 -13.82 -6.36 -9.36
N LEU A 185 -13.09 -6.73 -8.32
CA LEU A 185 -13.43 -6.40 -6.93
C LEU A 185 -13.36 -4.89 -6.63
N PHE A 186 -12.62 -4.10 -7.41
CA PHE A 186 -12.55 -2.65 -7.23
C PHE A 186 -13.45 -1.87 -8.18
N VAL A 187 -13.44 -2.21 -9.47
CA VAL A 187 -14.16 -1.45 -10.50
C VAL A 187 -15.67 -1.61 -10.34
N VAL A 188 -16.16 -2.81 -10.02
CA VAL A 188 -17.60 -3.04 -9.88
C VAL A 188 -18.18 -2.24 -8.72
N PRO A 189 -17.64 -2.28 -7.48
CA PRO A 189 -18.11 -1.42 -6.41
C PRO A 189 -17.90 0.07 -6.70
N ALA A 190 -16.81 0.46 -7.34
CA ALA A 190 -16.57 1.86 -7.69
C ALA A 190 -17.65 2.41 -8.64
N ILE A 191 -17.98 1.67 -9.71
CA ILE A 191 -19.05 2.06 -10.65
C ILE A 191 -20.39 2.12 -9.93
N TRP A 192 -20.68 1.12 -9.08
CA TRP A 192 -21.92 1.09 -8.30
C TRP A 192 -22.03 2.33 -7.39
N LEU A 193 -20.98 2.64 -6.63
CA LEU A 193 -20.93 3.82 -5.76
C LEU A 193 -21.14 5.11 -6.55
N VAL A 194 -20.49 5.27 -7.70
CA VAL A 194 -20.69 6.47 -8.55
C VAL A 194 -22.13 6.59 -9.05
N ALA A 195 -22.79 5.45 -9.34
CA ALA A 195 -24.15 5.43 -9.87
C ALA A 195 -25.23 5.62 -8.80
N THR A 196 -25.00 5.18 -7.56
CA THR A 196 -26.04 5.14 -6.52
C THR A 196 -25.88 6.18 -5.42
N VAL A 197 -24.67 6.70 -5.20
CA VAL A 197 -24.38 7.58 -4.06
C VAL A 197 -24.83 9.01 -4.35
N GLY A 198 -25.69 9.55 -3.48
CA GLY A 198 -26.21 10.91 -3.55
C GLY A 198 -25.16 12.00 -3.29
N ALA A 199 -25.54 13.27 -3.49
CA ALA A 199 -24.66 14.40 -3.21
C ALA A 199 -24.27 14.49 -1.71
N GLU A 200 -25.22 14.22 -0.80
CA GLU A 200 -24.99 14.25 0.64
C GLU A 200 -23.95 13.23 1.09
N THR A 201 -24.08 11.96 0.68
CA THR A 201 -23.11 10.93 1.05
C THR A 201 -21.72 11.20 0.47
N ARG A 202 -21.62 11.80 -0.73
CA ARG A 202 -20.34 12.25 -1.29
C ARG A 202 -19.73 13.38 -0.46
N ALA A 203 -20.53 14.35 -0.02
CA ALA A 203 -20.07 15.42 0.86
C ALA A 203 -19.63 14.86 2.22
N ALA A 204 -20.39 13.94 2.80
CA ALA A 204 -20.03 13.26 4.05
C ALA A 204 -18.73 12.45 3.91
N ALA A 205 -18.48 11.82 2.76
CA ALA A 205 -17.21 11.12 2.52
C ALA A 205 -15.99 12.04 2.48
N LEU A 206 -16.18 13.34 2.21
CA LEU A 206 -15.12 14.36 2.28
C LEU A 206 -14.91 14.90 3.71
N SER A 207 -15.79 14.54 4.66
CA SER A 207 -15.74 14.96 6.06
C SER A 207 -15.97 13.75 6.96
N PRO A 208 -14.99 12.82 7.07
CA PRO A 208 -15.17 11.56 7.76
C PRO A 208 -15.24 11.74 9.28
N VAL A 209 -16.47 11.88 9.79
CA VAL A 209 -16.80 12.02 11.22
C VAL A 209 -16.32 10.82 12.05
N GLU A 210 -16.16 9.66 11.41
CA GLU A 210 -15.71 8.42 12.04
C GLU A 210 -14.29 8.50 12.60
N PHE A 211 -13.49 9.48 12.15
CA PHE A 211 -12.13 9.72 12.63
C PHE A 211 -12.02 10.91 13.58
N THR A 212 -13.13 11.59 13.90
CA THR A 212 -13.12 12.79 14.75
C THR A 212 -13.54 12.50 16.19
N THR A 213 -14.01 11.29 16.50
CA THR A 213 -14.44 10.90 17.85
C THR A 213 -13.94 9.52 18.27
N PHE A 214 -13.67 9.33 19.56
CA PHE A 214 -13.32 8.04 20.13
C PHE A 214 -14.59 7.21 20.41
N THR A 215 -14.90 6.22 19.57
CA THR A 215 -16.09 5.36 19.75
C THR A 215 -16.08 4.48 21.00
N ARG A 216 -14.91 4.31 21.62
CA ARG A 216 -14.69 3.55 22.85
C ARG A 216 -13.59 4.20 23.67
N SER A 217 -13.51 3.86 24.96
CA SER A 217 -12.37 4.29 25.77
C SER A 217 -11.07 3.81 25.13
N THR A 218 -10.23 4.77 24.74
CA THR A 218 -9.09 4.51 23.86
C THR A 218 -7.81 5.00 24.52
N PRO A 219 -6.89 4.08 24.86
CA PRO A 219 -5.55 4.45 25.28
C PRO A 219 -4.73 4.89 24.06
N VAL A 220 -4.06 6.02 24.19
CA VAL A 220 -3.14 6.61 23.23
C VAL A 220 -1.78 6.73 23.90
N ASP A 221 -0.81 5.95 23.40
CA ASP A 221 0.56 5.97 23.87
C ASP A 221 1.38 6.97 23.02
N PHE A 222 1.80 8.09 23.60
CA PHE A 222 2.57 9.12 22.93
C PHE A 222 4.05 8.76 22.93
N ARG A 223 4.58 8.37 21.77
CA ARG A 223 6.01 7.98 21.63
C ARG A 223 6.94 9.15 21.39
N LEU A 224 6.38 10.32 21.10
CA LEU A 224 7.08 11.56 20.80
C LEU A 224 6.35 12.70 21.51
N GLY A 225 7.11 13.71 21.94
CA GLY A 225 6.52 14.94 22.47
C GLY A 225 5.63 15.58 21.40
N THR A 226 4.37 15.82 21.73
CA THR A 226 3.35 16.26 20.75
C THR A 226 2.53 17.38 21.36
N GLU A 227 2.24 18.42 20.58
CA GLU A 227 1.31 19.46 21.01
C GLU A 227 -0.10 19.12 20.49
N LEU A 228 -1.07 19.12 21.40
CA LEU A 228 -2.47 18.86 21.13
C LEU A 228 -3.28 20.12 21.33
N THR A 229 -4.30 20.31 20.51
CA THR A 229 -5.37 21.28 20.74
C THR A 229 -6.64 20.54 21.08
N ILE A 230 -7.15 20.78 22.29
CA ILE A 230 -8.45 20.28 22.74
C ILE A 230 -9.48 21.35 22.42
N THR A 231 -10.47 21.00 21.59
CA THR A 231 -11.52 21.89 21.07
C THR A 231 -12.75 21.93 21.98
N GLU A 232 -12.99 20.88 22.76
CA GLU A 232 -14.08 20.76 23.71
C GLU A 232 -13.63 20.13 25.05
N PRO A 233 -14.27 20.46 26.19
CA PRO A 233 -13.92 19.86 27.47
C PRO A 233 -13.96 18.33 27.42
N THR A 234 -12.81 17.70 27.59
CA THR A 234 -12.62 16.27 27.32
C THR A 234 -12.17 15.52 28.57
N VAL A 235 -12.81 14.39 28.86
CA VAL A 235 -12.39 13.52 29.98
C VAL A 235 -11.20 12.67 29.55
N VAL A 236 -10.07 12.85 30.23
CA VAL A 236 -8.80 12.16 29.94
C VAL A 236 -8.22 11.58 31.23
N GLY A 237 -7.83 10.30 31.19
CA GLY A 237 -6.97 9.71 32.22
C GLY A 237 -5.51 9.74 31.77
N ILE A 238 -4.61 10.32 32.55
CA ILE A 238 -3.19 10.49 32.19
C ILE A 238 -2.35 9.58 33.09
N ASP A 239 -1.54 8.69 32.49
CA ASP A 239 -0.56 7.84 33.18
C ASP A 239 -1.11 7.04 34.37
N GLY A 240 -2.37 6.62 34.27
CA GLY A 240 -3.06 5.83 35.31
C GLY A 240 -3.66 6.68 36.45
N ALA A 241 -3.57 8.00 36.38
CA ALA A 241 -4.30 8.90 37.26
C ALA A 241 -5.82 8.81 37.01
N PRO A 242 -6.65 9.19 38.01
CA PRO A 242 -8.10 9.28 37.82
C PRO A 242 -8.45 10.18 36.63
N PRO A 243 -9.49 9.86 35.85
CA PRO A 243 -9.91 10.69 34.73
C PRO A 243 -10.28 12.10 35.19
N GLU A 244 -9.72 13.11 34.54
CA GLU A 244 -10.00 14.52 34.78
C GLU A 244 -10.56 15.18 33.52
N VAL A 245 -11.38 16.22 33.70
CA VAL A 245 -11.87 17.03 32.59
C VAL A 245 -10.78 18.03 32.22
N VAL A 246 -10.16 17.82 31.06
CA VAL A 246 -9.22 18.75 30.48
C VAL A 246 -9.99 19.82 29.71
N GLY A 247 -9.67 21.09 29.96
CA GLY A 247 -10.32 22.23 29.32
C GLY A 247 -9.94 22.42 27.85
N VAL A 248 -10.59 23.38 27.20
CA VAL A 248 -10.25 23.79 25.83
C VAL A 248 -8.93 24.54 25.84
N GLY A 249 -7.99 24.17 24.95
CA GLY A 249 -6.68 24.82 24.88
C GLY A 249 -5.59 23.96 24.24
N GLY A 250 -4.39 24.53 24.19
CA GLY A 250 -3.18 23.85 23.76
C GLY A 250 -2.51 23.11 24.92
N TYR A 251 -2.13 21.86 24.70
CA TYR A 251 -1.50 20.98 25.67
C TYR A 251 -0.24 20.35 25.09
N VAL A 252 0.88 20.48 25.79
CA VAL A 252 2.11 19.78 25.43
C VAL A 252 2.10 18.41 26.10
N VAL A 253 2.07 17.37 25.30
CA VAL A 253 2.10 15.98 25.75
C VAL A 253 3.53 15.46 25.69
N GLU A 254 4.04 15.02 26.83
CA GLU A 254 5.39 14.51 26.94
C GLU A 254 5.55 13.13 26.27
N SER A 255 6.74 12.89 25.73
CA SER A 255 7.10 11.59 25.17
C SER A 255 7.10 10.52 26.27
N GLY A 256 6.49 9.38 25.99
CA GLY A 256 6.34 8.25 26.91
C GLY A 256 5.06 8.28 27.74
N SER A 257 4.26 9.35 27.66
CA SER A 257 2.98 9.43 28.37
C SER A 257 1.89 8.60 27.68
N ARG A 258 0.93 8.14 28.48
CA ARG A 258 -0.24 7.39 28.04
C ARG A 258 -1.50 8.11 28.47
N TRP A 259 -2.27 8.59 27.51
CA TRP A 259 -3.55 9.23 27.77
C TRP A 259 -4.68 8.28 27.40
N VAL A 260 -5.74 8.26 28.18
CA VAL A 260 -6.92 7.46 27.96
C VAL A 260 -8.09 8.39 27.73
N PHE A 261 -8.55 8.47 26.49
CA PHE A 261 -9.71 9.27 26.12
C PHE A 261 -10.99 8.48 26.38
N ALA A 262 -11.99 9.15 26.94
CA ALA A 262 -13.30 8.56 27.18
C ALA A 262 -14.03 8.22 25.86
N ALA A 263 -14.97 7.28 25.91
CA ALA A 263 -15.85 7.02 24.78
C ALA A 263 -16.73 8.26 24.52
N GLY A 264 -16.85 8.67 23.27
CA GLY A 264 -17.57 9.85 22.83
C GLY A 264 -16.76 11.15 22.86
N ALA A 265 -15.52 11.15 23.36
CA ALA A 265 -14.64 12.31 23.31
C ALA A 265 -14.22 12.63 21.87
N ASP A 266 -14.15 13.92 21.52
CA ASP A 266 -13.49 14.37 20.31
C ASP A 266 -12.00 13.99 20.30
N VAL A 267 -11.50 13.66 19.10
CA VAL A 267 -10.08 13.42 18.87
C VAL A 267 -9.36 14.78 18.86
N PRO A 268 -8.39 15.02 19.76
CA PRO A 268 -7.67 16.30 19.79
C PRO A 268 -6.90 16.55 18.50
N ASP A 269 -6.86 17.81 18.09
CA ASP A 269 -6.07 18.22 16.93
C ASP A 269 -4.59 18.17 17.27
N VAL A 270 -3.81 17.45 16.47
CA VAL A 270 -2.36 17.41 16.60
C VAL A 270 -1.77 18.59 15.83
N VAL A 271 -0.99 19.44 16.50
CA VAL A 271 -0.35 20.59 15.83
C VAL A 271 0.57 20.10 14.71
N GLY A 272 0.34 20.62 13.50
CA GLY A 272 1.06 20.22 12.29
C GLY A 272 0.49 18.99 11.57
N ALA A 273 -0.56 18.36 12.09
CA ALA A 273 -1.32 17.36 11.36
C ALA A 273 -2.44 17.99 10.52
N VAL A 274 -2.92 17.24 9.54
CA VAL A 274 -4.09 17.61 8.74
C VAL A 274 -5.30 16.88 9.33
N PRO A 275 -6.21 17.55 10.05
CA PRO A 275 -7.33 16.88 10.69
C PRO A 275 -8.28 16.30 9.63
N PRO A 276 -8.79 15.05 9.82
CA PRO A 276 -9.75 14.45 8.91
C PRO A 276 -10.97 15.36 8.68
N GLY A 277 -11.29 15.64 7.42
CA GLY A 277 -12.43 16.50 7.06
C GLY A 277 -12.22 18.01 7.22
N GLY A 278 -11.05 18.45 7.70
CA GLY A 278 -10.68 19.87 7.73
C GLY A 278 -10.29 20.40 6.35
N GLU A 279 -10.14 21.73 6.21
CA GLU A 279 -9.83 22.37 4.92
C GLU A 279 -8.55 21.84 4.26
N GLY A 280 -7.55 21.45 5.05
CA GLY A 280 -6.31 20.87 4.53
C GLY A 280 -6.48 19.46 3.96
N TRP A 281 -7.47 18.71 4.44
CA TRP A 281 -7.66 17.29 4.12
C TRP A 281 -8.23 17.08 2.71
N SER A 282 -9.03 18.04 2.23
CA SER A 282 -9.57 18.04 0.87
C SER A 282 -8.62 18.67 -0.16
N ARG A 283 -7.49 19.27 0.26
CA ARG A 283 -6.59 19.97 -0.66
C ARG A 283 -5.71 19.02 -1.48
N PRO A 284 -5.34 19.39 -2.72
CA PRO A 284 -4.35 18.67 -3.52
C PRO A 284 -2.97 18.61 -2.84
N LEU A 285 -2.10 17.69 -3.32
CA LEU A 285 -0.82 17.35 -2.68
C LEU A 285 0.13 18.54 -2.47
N LEU A 286 0.18 19.50 -3.39
CA LEU A 286 1.10 20.63 -3.33
C LEU A 286 0.37 21.97 -3.44
N ASP A 287 0.61 22.87 -2.49
CA ASP A 287 0.24 24.29 -2.56
C ASP A 287 1.32 25.18 -1.90
N PRO A 288 2.52 25.28 -2.49
CA PRO A 288 3.56 26.15 -1.96
C PRO A 288 3.10 27.61 -2.04
N GLY A 289 2.81 28.20 -0.88
CA GLY A 289 2.60 29.63 -0.71
C GLY A 289 1.22 30.17 -1.10
N ALA A 290 0.17 29.33 -1.11
CA ALA A 290 -1.19 29.74 -1.46
C ALA A 290 -1.26 30.45 -2.83
N ALA A 291 -0.56 29.89 -3.83
CA ALA A 291 -0.47 30.45 -5.17
C ALA A 291 -1.84 30.48 -5.90
N GLY A 292 -2.89 29.94 -5.28
CA GLY A 292 -4.26 29.92 -5.79
C GLY A 292 -4.55 28.78 -6.77
N TYR A 293 -3.53 28.00 -7.16
CA TYR A 293 -3.65 26.94 -8.17
C TYR A 293 -2.99 25.61 -7.75
N PRO A 294 -3.40 25.00 -6.62
CA PRO A 294 -2.74 23.82 -6.05
C PRO A 294 -2.73 22.60 -6.99
N VAL A 295 -3.77 22.42 -7.81
CA VAL A 295 -3.82 21.35 -8.82
C VAL A 295 -2.74 21.57 -9.89
N LEU A 296 -2.60 22.79 -10.42
CA LEU A 296 -1.60 23.10 -11.44
C LEU A 296 -0.18 22.95 -10.89
N THR A 297 0.06 23.32 -9.64
CA THR A 297 1.36 23.11 -8.99
C THR A 297 1.67 21.62 -8.84
N THR A 298 0.69 20.84 -8.38
CA THR A 298 0.83 19.38 -8.27
C THR A 298 1.15 18.74 -9.62
N LEU A 299 0.41 19.13 -10.67
CA LEU A 299 0.67 18.67 -12.05
C LEU A 299 2.04 19.12 -12.57
N SER A 300 2.45 20.35 -12.30
CA SER A 300 3.73 20.89 -12.77
C SER A 300 4.90 20.12 -12.16
N VAL A 301 4.84 19.79 -10.87
CA VAL A 301 5.87 18.98 -10.22
C VAL A 301 5.85 17.54 -10.71
N LEU A 302 4.67 16.94 -10.90
CA LEU A 302 4.58 15.60 -11.50
C LEU A 302 5.20 15.56 -12.90
N VAL A 303 4.98 16.58 -13.73
CA VAL A 303 5.61 16.67 -15.06
C VAL A 303 7.11 16.93 -14.95
N ALA A 304 7.57 17.72 -13.98
CA ALA A 304 8.98 18.04 -13.81
C ALA A 304 9.82 16.90 -13.20
N THR A 305 9.19 15.94 -12.52
CA THR A 305 9.88 14.87 -11.77
C THR A 305 9.80 13.49 -12.43
N VAL A 306 9.11 13.37 -13.57
CA VAL A 306 8.98 12.15 -14.39
C VAL A 306 9.73 12.33 -15.70
#